data_AF-A0A0J6F669-F1
#
_entry.id   AF-A0A0J6F669-F1
#
_cell.length_a   1.000
_cell.length_b   1.000
_cell.length_c   1.000
_cell.angle_alpha   90.00
_cell.angle_beta   90.00
_cell.angle_gamma   90.00
#
_symmetry.space_group_name_H-M   'P 1'
#
loop_
_entity.id
_entity.type
_entity.pdbx_description
1 polymer ?
#
loop_
_entity_poly.entity_id
_entity_poly.type
_entity_poly.pdbx_seq_one_letter_code
_entity_poly.pdbx_strand_id
1 'polypeptide(L)'
;MSFQEILGHGTLRRLCILPGAQRAVRPFVKTREKIDSILAYCPRIEELTVSIPGTNGDFREVEIHRALGRMPRLKKLEIFFDCSGFYAWCKGGSSLQPTSPLRYADIQDILINASIDEPLIYSIFRTIIEASPREFPLQRLKAVIFDFGNLGVEYTADLDAIVQFLFRKWQYIQVQEMVMTTL
;
A
#
# COMPACT_ATOMS: atom_id res chain seq x y z
N MET A 1 -4.90 -1.98 -23.86
CA MET A 1 -3.50 -1.86 -23.43
C MET A 1 -3.32 -2.75 -22.21
N SER A 2 -2.60 -3.85 -22.34
CA SER A 2 -2.42 -4.84 -21.27
C SER A 2 -1.36 -4.38 -20.26
N PHE A 3 -1.46 -4.83 -19.01
CA PHE A 3 -0.46 -4.50 -17.98
C PHE A 3 0.96 -4.95 -18.36
N GLN A 4 1.07 -6.02 -19.13
CA GLN A 4 2.34 -6.55 -19.62
C GLN A 4 3.00 -5.62 -20.65
N GLU A 5 2.20 -4.92 -21.47
CA GLU A 5 2.71 -3.92 -22.43
C GLU A 5 3.37 -2.73 -21.73
N ILE A 6 2.84 -2.31 -20.58
CA ILE A 6 3.38 -1.19 -19.78
C ILE A 6 4.71 -1.58 -19.11
N LEU A 7 4.82 -2.84 -18.66
CA LEU A 7 5.98 -3.32 -17.92
C LEU A 7 7.14 -3.81 -18.82
N GLY A 8 6.94 -3.94 -20.14
CA GLY A 8 7.95 -4.47 -21.08
C GLY A 8 9.26 -3.67 -21.17
N HIS A 9 9.37 -2.54 -20.46
CA HIS A 9 10.59 -1.76 -20.34
C HIS A 9 11.44 -2.23 -19.14
N GLY A 10 12.31 -3.22 -19.36
CA GLY A 10 13.24 -3.75 -18.34
C GLY A 10 14.29 -2.75 -17.81
N THR A 11 14.27 -1.51 -18.29
CA THR A 11 15.13 -0.41 -17.86
C THR A 11 14.48 0.53 -16.84
N LEU A 12 13.20 0.33 -16.51
CA LEU A 12 12.47 1.16 -15.57
C LEU A 12 13.10 1.11 -14.18
N ARG A 13 13.39 2.31 -13.65
CA ARG A 13 13.87 2.52 -12.27
C ARG A 13 12.81 3.11 -11.36
N ARG A 14 11.81 3.78 -11.93
CA ARG A 14 10.73 4.42 -11.19
C ARG A 14 9.42 4.02 -11.82
N LEU A 15 8.48 3.54 -11.00
CA LEU A 15 7.16 3.15 -11.43
C LEU A 15 6.14 3.66 -10.43
N CYS A 16 5.15 4.38 -10.93
CA CYS A 16 4.01 4.83 -10.14
C CYS A 16 2.77 4.18 -10.71
N ILE A 17 2.11 3.34 -9.91
CA ILE A 17 0.85 2.71 -10.26
C ILE A 17 -0.17 3.11 -9.21
N LEU A 18 -0.83 4.22 -9.49
CA LEU A 18 -1.95 4.70 -8.71
C LEU A 18 -3.23 4.52 -9.50
N PRO A 19 -4.34 4.26 -8.80
CA PRO A 19 -5.64 4.21 -9.41
C PRO A 19 -6.03 5.61 -9.94
N GLY A 20 -6.67 5.64 -11.11
CA GLY A 20 -7.04 6.89 -11.80
C GLY A 20 -8.12 7.67 -11.04
N ALA A 21 -8.21 8.99 -11.30
CA ALA A 21 -9.04 9.97 -10.57
C ALA A 21 -10.57 9.72 -10.55
N GLN A 22 -11.08 8.63 -11.13
CA GLN A 22 -12.48 8.24 -10.97
C GLN A 22 -12.65 7.49 -9.65
N ARG A 23 -13.52 8.03 -8.79
CA ARG A 23 -13.90 7.64 -7.41
C ARG A 23 -14.34 6.18 -7.18
N ALA A 24 -14.17 5.30 -8.16
CA ALA A 24 -14.27 3.85 -8.02
C ALA A 24 -12.88 3.25 -8.21
N VAL A 25 -11.95 3.75 -7.42
CA VAL A 25 -10.58 3.30 -7.39
C VAL A 25 -10.55 1.91 -6.78
N ARG A 26 -10.16 0.90 -7.55
CA ARG A 26 -9.79 -0.41 -7.01
C ARG A 26 -8.29 -0.38 -6.72
N PRO A 27 -7.81 -1.02 -5.64
CA PRO A 27 -6.38 -1.14 -5.42
C PRO A 27 -5.82 -1.92 -6.61
N PHE A 28 -4.77 -1.37 -7.21
CA PHE A 28 -4.20 -1.94 -8.42
C PHE A 28 -3.50 -3.27 -8.13
N VAL A 29 -2.84 -3.35 -6.97
CA VAL A 29 -2.18 -4.56 -6.47
C VAL A 29 -3.08 -5.16 -5.39
N LYS A 30 -3.84 -6.19 -5.75
CA LYS A 30 -4.71 -6.92 -4.80
C LYS A 30 -4.08 -8.18 -4.24
N THR A 31 -3.03 -8.66 -4.89
CA THR A 31 -2.43 -9.96 -4.62
C THR A 31 -0.94 -9.92 -4.87
N ARG A 32 -0.24 -10.90 -4.29
CA ARG A 32 1.19 -11.13 -4.47
C ARG A 32 1.59 -11.33 -5.93
N GLU A 33 0.78 -12.02 -6.73
CA GLU A 33 1.11 -12.34 -8.14
C GLU A 33 1.31 -11.07 -8.98
N LYS A 34 0.61 -9.99 -8.61
CA LYS A 34 0.75 -8.70 -9.28
C LYS A 34 2.11 -8.05 -8.99
N ILE A 35 2.59 -8.17 -7.76
CA ILE A 35 3.94 -7.74 -7.38
C ILE A 35 5.00 -8.60 -8.07
N ASP A 36 4.80 -9.91 -8.08
CA ASP A 36 5.71 -10.85 -8.74
C ASP A 36 5.81 -10.56 -10.25
N SER A 37 4.71 -10.16 -10.88
CA SER A 37 4.72 -9.67 -12.26
C SER A 37 5.56 -8.40 -12.42
N ILE A 38 5.40 -7.39 -11.56
CA ILE A 38 6.21 -6.16 -11.62
C ILE A 38 7.69 -6.50 -11.50
N LEU A 39 8.05 -7.38 -10.56
CA LEU A 39 9.44 -7.82 -10.37
C LEU A 39 10.00 -8.53 -11.61
N ALA A 40 9.22 -9.41 -12.24
CA ALA A 40 9.65 -10.15 -13.43
C ALA A 40 9.95 -9.24 -14.63
N TYR A 41 9.15 -8.19 -14.82
CA TYR A 41 9.29 -7.27 -15.96
C TYR A 41 10.18 -6.05 -15.67
N CYS A 42 10.28 -5.61 -14.42
CA CYS A 42 11.03 -4.43 -14.00
C CYS A 42 12.03 -4.77 -12.88
N PRO A 43 13.03 -5.64 -13.11
CA PRO A 43 13.94 -6.13 -12.06
C PRO A 43 14.88 -5.05 -11.51
N ARG A 44 14.98 -3.90 -12.19
CA ARG A 44 15.88 -2.78 -11.83
C ARG A 44 15.18 -1.65 -11.08
N ILE A 45 13.94 -1.87 -10.63
CA ILE A 45 13.17 -0.82 -9.97
C ILE A 45 13.84 -0.35 -8.67
N GLU A 46 13.95 0.97 -8.51
CA GLU A 46 14.54 1.64 -7.36
C GLU A 46 13.49 2.42 -6.56
N GLU A 47 12.47 2.95 -7.25
CA GLU A 47 11.35 3.67 -6.62
C GLU A 47 10.02 3.11 -7.12
N LEU A 48 9.16 2.70 -6.18
CA LEU A 48 7.84 2.17 -6.47
C LEU A 48 6.78 2.92 -5.67
N THR A 49 5.74 3.38 -6.36
CA THR A 49 4.51 3.86 -5.75
C THR A 49 3.38 2.94 -6.16
N VAL A 50 2.68 2.34 -5.20
CA VAL A 50 1.57 1.39 -5.45
C VAL A 50 0.43 1.59 -4.49
N SER A 51 -0.78 1.25 -4.94
CA SER A 51 -1.94 1.09 -4.05
C SER A 51 -2.20 -0.39 -3.76
N ILE A 52 -2.38 -0.71 -2.47
CA ILE A 52 -2.66 -2.04 -1.96
C ILE A 52 -3.85 -1.98 -0.96
N PRO A 53 -4.56 -3.09 -0.69
CA PRO A 53 -5.53 -3.17 0.40
C PRO A 53 -4.86 -2.89 1.77
N GLY A 54 -5.49 -2.06 2.59
CA GLY A 54 -5.15 -1.90 4.01
C GLY A 54 -6.07 -2.74 4.87
N THR A 55 -5.51 -3.76 5.55
CA THR A 55 -6.26 -4.78 6.29
C THR A 55 -5.67 -5.05 7.67
N ASN A 56 -4.89 -4.09 8.17
CA ASN A 56 -4.22 -4.16 9.45
C ASN A 56 -3.35 -5.43 9.61
N GLY A 57 -2.63 -5.81 8.54
CA GLY A 57 -1.64 -6.89 8.60
C GLY A 57 -2.22 -8.30 8.46
N ASP A 58 -3.32 -8.46 7.71
CA ASP A 58 -3.81 -9.79 7.37
C ASP A 58 -2.79 -10.59 6.53
N PHE A 59 -3.05 -11.89 6.35
CA PHE A 59 -2.08 -12.76 5.67
C PHE A 59 -1.76 -12.32 4.23
N ARG A 60 -2.74 -11.77 3.50
CA ARG A 60 -2.60 -11.38 2.09
C ARG A 60 -1.82 -10.08 1.97
N GLU A 61 -2.09 -9.12 2.85
CA GLU A 61 -1.34 -7.88 2.97
C GLU A 61 0.13 -8.18 3.31
N VAL A 62 0.38 -9.06 4.29
CA VAL A 62 1.73 -9.48 4.66
C VAL A 62 2.44 -10.19 3.48
N GLU A 63 1.73 -10.98 2.68
CA GLU A 63 2.30 -11.57 1.47
C GLU A 63 2.68 -10.54 0.40
N ILE A 64 1.90 -9.47 0.24
CA ILE A 64 2.25 -8.34 -0.64
C ILE A 64 3.51 -7.64 -0.12
N HIS A 65 3.60 -7.37 1.19
CA HIS A 65 4.79 -6.78 1.81
C HIS A 65 6.04 -7.64 1.60
N ARG A 66 5.93 -8.97 1.79
CA ARG A 66 7.03 -9.92 1.50
C ARG A 66 7.38 -9.96 0.00
N ALA A 67 6.39 -9.82 -0.88
CA ALA A 67 6.63 -9.77 -2.32
C ALA A 67 7.40 -8.50 -2.73
N LEU A 68 7.01 -7.35 -2.19
CA LEU A 68 7.77 -6.09 -2.33
C LEU A 68 9.19 -6.26 -1.80
N GLY A 69 9.32 -7.04 -0.73
CA GLY A 69 10.53 -7.56 -0.11
C GLY A 69 11.53 -8.27 -1.05
N ARG A 70 11.06 -8.86 -2.14
CA ARG A 70 11.89 -9.58 -3.11
C ARG A 70 12.47 -8.70 -4.23
N MET A 71 12.14 -7.40 -4.27
CA MET A 71 12.69 -6.47 -5.25
C MET A 71 14.13 -6.09 -4.90
N PRO A 72 15.14 -6.48 -5.70
CA PRO A 72 16.55 -6.45 -5.28
C PRO A 72 17.13 -5.04 -5.18
N ARG A 73 16.55 -4.06 -5.89
CA ARG A 73 17.05 -2.69 -6.00
C ARG A 73 16.12 -1.63 -5.41
N LEU A 74 15.01 -2.03 -4.81
CA LEU A 74 14.00 -1.10 -4.32
C LEU A 74 14.53 -0.33 -3.10
N LYS A 75 14.72 0.98 -3.26
CA LYS A 75 15.23 1.92 -2.25
C LYS A 75 14.12 2.78 -1.66
N LYS A 76 13.13 3.16 -2.46
CA LYS A 76 12.01 4.00 -2.02
C LYS A 76 10.69 3.35 -2.37
N LEU A 77 9.84 3.22 -1.36
CA LEU A 77 8.51 2.67 -1.51
C LEU A 77 7.49 3.66 -0.95
N GLU A 78 6.47 3.95 -1.75
CA GLU A 78 5.27 4.66 -1.31
C GLU A 78 4.06 3.73 -1.47
N ILE A 79 3.42 3.41 -0.35
CA ILE A 79 2.24 2.58 -0.30
C ILE A 79 1.02 3.45 -0.04
N PHE A 80 0.04 3.34 -0.92
CA PHE A 80 -1.28 3.91 -0.77
C PHE A 80 -2.24 2.82 -0.29
N PHE A 81 -2.57 2.84 1.00
CA PHE A 81 -3.51 1.91 1.60
C PHE A 81 -4.94 2.28 1.22
N ASP A 82 -5.58 1.34 0.56
CA ASP A 82 -7.00 1.39 0.26
C ASP A 82 -7.76 0.60 1.34
N CYS A 83 -8.41 1.34 2.24
CA CYS A 83 -9.21 0.79 3.34
C CYS A 83 -10.69 0.67 2.97
N SER A 84 -11.09 1.08 1.76
CA SER A 84 -12.47 1.05 1.25
C SER A 84 -13.02 -0.36 1.03
N GLY A 85 -12.13 -1.35 0.98
CA GLY A 85 -12.36 -2.60 0.25
C GLY A 85 -12.70 -3.83 1.08
N PHE A 86 -12.84 -3.75 2.42
CA PHE A 86 -12.99 -4.94 3.26
C PHE A 86 -14.18 -5.84 2.82
N TYR A 87 -15.31 -5.23 2.42
CA TYR A 87 -16.53 -5.94 1.99
C TYR A 87 -16.37 -6.69 0.66
N ALA A 88 -15.76 -6.07 -0.35
CA ALA A 88 -15.63 -6.67 -1.69
C ALA A 88 -14.49 -7.71 -1.74
N TRP A 89 -13.44 -7.52 -0.94
CA TRP A 89 -12.22 -8.33 -0.98
C TRP A 89 -12.29 -9.61 -0.13
N CYS A 90 -13.07 -9.62 0.95
CA CYS A 90 -13.26 -10.81 1.79
C CYS A 90 -14.45 -11.70 1.36
N LYS A 91 -15.46 -11.14 0.68
CA LYS A 91 -16.72 -11.85 0.36
C LYS A 91 -17.00 -12.07 -1.13
N GLY A 92 -16.11 -11.63 -2.05
CA GLY A 92 -16.31 -11.82 -3.49
C GLY A 92 -17.44 -11.00 -4.10
N GLY A 93 -17.85 -9.91 -3.43
CA GLY A 93 -18.92 -9.02 -3.90
C GLY A 93 -18.51 -8.17 -5.11
N SER A 94 -19.45 -7.93 -6.04
CA SER A 94 -19.18 -7.29 -7.33
C SER A 94 -19.32 -5.75 -7.37
N SER A 95 -19.85 -5.10 -6.35
CA SER A 95 -20.19 -3.65 -6.40
C SER A 95 -19.63 -2.87 -5.21
N LEU A 96 -19.09 -1.68 -5.50
CA LEU A 96 -18.51 -0.69 -4.57
C LEU A 96 -19.50 0.44 -4.21
N GLN A 97 -20.79 0.23 -4.45
CA GLN A 97 -21.79 1.11 -3.86
C GLN A 97 -22.58 0.30 -2.84
N PRO A 98 -22.50 0.65 -1.54
CA PRO A 98 -23.48 0.18 -0.59
C PRO A 98 -24.84 0.69 -1.12
N THR A 99 -25.63 -0.18 -1.73
CA THR A 99 -27.06 0.11 -2.02
C THR A 99 -27.88 0.22 -0.74
N SER A 100 -27.24 -0.07 0.39
CA SER A 100 -27.74 -0.04 1.76
C SER A 100 -26.66 0.59 2.65
N PRO A 101 -27.03 1.32 3.72
CA PRO A 101 -26.07 1.90 4.66
C PRO A 101 -25.08 0.85 5.17
N LEU A 102 -23.80 1.23 5.30
CA LEU A 102 -22.82 0.38 5.97
C LEU A 102 -23.27 0.11 7.42
N ARG A 103 -22.99 -1.09 7.93
CA ARG A 103 -23.22 -1.40 9.34
C ARG A 103 -22.15 -0.75 10.19
N TYR A 104 -22.43 -0.58 11.48
CA TYR A 104 -21.44 -0.03 12.42
C TYR A 104 -20.12 -0.81 12.45
N ALA A 105 -20.20 -2.15 12.44
CA ALA A 105 -19.02 -3.02 12.39
C ALA A 105 -18.16 -2.74 11.14
N ASP A 106 -18.81 -2.43 10.02
CA ASP A 106 -18.17 -2.13 8.75
C ASP A 106 -17.38 -0.83 8.80
N ILE A 107 -17.97 0.20 9.40
CA ILE A 107 -17.32 1.49 9.64
C ILE A 107 -16.16 1.31 10.62
N GLN A 108 -16.35 0.50 11.67
CA GLN A 108 -15.32 0.22 12.65
C GLN A 108 -14.10 -0.48 12.02
N ASP A 109 -14.31 -1.50 11.19
CA ASP A 109 -13.23 -2.19 10.48
C ASP A 109 -12.47 -1.23 9.54
N ILE A 110 -13.18 -0.36 8.82
CA ILE A 110 -12.55 0.65 7.96
C ILE A 110 -11.70 1.62 8.79
N LEU A 111 -12.20 2.09 9.93
CA LEU A 111 -11.46 3.00 10.81
C LEU A 111 -10.23 2.33 11.44
N ILE A 112 -10.34 1.05 11.85
CA ILE A 112 -9.22 0.26 12.34
C ILE A 112 -8.17 0.07 11.25
N ASN A 113 -8.59 -0.30 10.05
CA ASN A 113 -7.67 -0.50 8.91
C ASN A 113 -7.03 0.83 8.45
N ALA A 114 -7.73 1.94 8.63
CA ALA A 114 -7.22 3.28 8.35
C ALA A 114 -6.34 3.82 9.47
N SER A 115 -6.37 3.29 10.69
CA SER A 115 -5.45 3.73 11.74
C SER A 115 -4.03 3.21 11.46
N ILE A 116 -3.22 4.07 10.83
CA ILE A 116 -1.79 3.85 10.68
C ILE A 116 -1.06 4.48 11.88
N ASP A 117 -0.25 3.68 12.56
CA ASP A 117 0.63 4.12 13.64
C ASP A 117 2.09 3.74 13.39
N GLU A 118 2.99 4.22 14.25
CA GLU A 118 4.42 3.95 14.15
C GLU A 118 4.76 2.44 14.24
N PRO A 119 4.24 1.67 15.21
CA PRO A 119 4.47 0.22 15.29
C PRO A 119 4.08 -0.53 14.00
N LEU A 120 2.94 -0.20 13.40
CA LEU A 120 2.49 -0.80 12.16
C LEU A 120 3.48 -0.50 11.03
N ILE A 121 3.87 0.76 10.85
CA ILE A 121 4.84 1.14 9.81
C ILE A 121 6.19 0.47 10.00
N TYR A 122 6.66 0.37 11.23
CA TYR A 122 7.88 -0.35 11.56
C TYR A 122 7.77 -1.85 11.22
N SER A 123 6.63 -2.48 11.56
CA SER A 123 6.39 -3.90 11.25
C SER A 123 6.36 -4.17 9.74
N ILE A 124 5.79 -3.26 8.94
CA ILE A 124 5.76 -3.34 7.48
C ILE A 124 7.16 -3.18 6.92
N PHE A 125 7.89 -2.16 7.38
CA PHE A 125 9.28 -1.95 6.98
C PHE A 125 10.13 -3.20 7.26
N ARG A 126 10.00 -3.75 8.47
CA ARG A 126 10.69 -4.96 8.91
C ARG A 126 10.34 -6.17 8.04
N THR A 127 9.05 -6.38 7.77
CA THR A 127 8.58 -7.46 6.89
C THR A 127 9.18 -7.38 5.49
N ILE A 128 9.33 -6.17 4.95
CA ILE A 128 9.92 -5.95 3.61
C ILE A 128 11.42 -6.25 3.62
N ILE A 129 12.17 -5.77 4.61
CA ILE A 129 13.63 -5.98 4.67
C ILE A 129 14.02 -7.43 4.98
N GLU A 130 13.22 -8.15 5.77
CA GLU A 130 13.50 -9.55 6.14
C GLU A 130 13.17 -10.55 5.03
N ALA A 131 12.35 -10.16 4.05
CA ALA A 131 11.88 -11.06 2.99
C ALA A 131 12.96 -11.48 1.99
N SER A 132 14.07 -10.75 1.87
CA SER A 132 15.23 -11.16 1.08
C SER A 132 16.47 -10.37 1.50
N PRO A 133 17.65 -11.01 1.61
CA PRO A 133 18.91 -10.28 1.67
C PRO A 133 19.05 -9.43 0.40
N ARG A 134 19.28 -8.13 0.54
CA ARG A 134 19.43 -7.21 -0.59
C ARG A 134 20.81 -6.59 -0.56
N GLU A 135 21.36 -6.40 -1.75
CA GLU A 135 22.54 -5.55 -1.96
C GLU A 135 22.22 -4.07 -1.66
N PHE A 136 20.96 -3.66 -1.88
CA PHE A 136 20.48 -2.30 -1.62
C PHE A 136 19.32 -2.32 -0.61
N PRO A 137 19.53 -1.84 0.62
CA PRO A 137 18.46 -1.80 1.62
C PRO A 137 17.37 -0.77 1.25
N LEU A 138 16.16 -1.00 1.74
CA LEU A 138 15.06 -0.05 1.60
C LEU A 138 15.38 1.20 2.44
N GLN A 139 15.58 2.34 1.79
CA GLN A 139 15.97 3.59 2.45
C GLN A 139 14.76 4.38 2.96
N ARG A 140 13.61 4.24 2.29
CA ARG A 140 12.41 5.00 2.63
C ARG A 140 11.15 4.19 2.39
N LEU A 141 10.29 4.13 3.40
CA LEU A 141 8.92 3.70 3.30
C LEU A 141 8.01 4.90 3.62
N LYS A 142 7.12 5.23 2.70
CA LYS A 142 6.04 6.20 2.93
C LYS A 142 4.71 5.47 2.84
N ALA A 143 3.85 5.68 3.81
CA ALA A 143 2.52 5.11 3.86
C ALA A 143 1.50 6.24 3.87
N VAL A 144 0.49 6.11 3.03
CA VAL A 144 -0.56 7.09 2.84
C VAL A 144 -1.87 6.33 2.78
N ILE A 145 -2.86 6.75 3.55
CA ILE A 145 -4.23 6.26 3.35
C ILE A 145 -4.75 6.98 2.11
N PHE A 146 -5.36 6.26 1.18
CA PHE A 146 -5.84 6.83 -0.08
C PHE A 146 -7.35 6.94 -0.15
N ASP A 147 -8.04 5.92 0.36
CA ASP A 147 -9.50 5.81 0.26
C ASP A 147 -10.05 4.97 1.42
N PHE A 148 -11.26 5.32 1.85
CA PHE A 148 -12.09 4.64 2.86
C PHE A 148 -13.42 4.18 2.25
N GLY A 149 -13.63 4.45 0.96
CA GLY A 149 -14.82 4.09 0.23
C GLY A 149 -15.96 5.06 0.51
N ASN A 150 -17.06 4.84 -0.21
CA ASN A 150 -18.31 5.49 0.13
C ASN A 150 -18.86 4.80 1.39
N LEU A 151 -18.83 5.49 2.53
CA LEU A 151 -19.34 4.94 3.80
C LEU A 151 -20.88 4.79 3.83
N GLY A 152 -21.58 5.15 2.74
CA GLY A 152 -23.03 5.03 2.63
C GLY A 152 -23.77 5.99 3.57
N VAL A 153 -23.07 6.99 4.11
CA VAL A 153 -23.58 8.06 4.95
C VAL A 153 -23.20 9.39 4.31
N GLU A 154 -24.09 10.38 4.34
CA GLU A 154 -23.65 11.77 4.20
C GLU A 154 -22.66 12.01 5.34
N TYR A 155 -21.41 12.35 5.01
CA TYR A 155 -20.40 12.59 6.02
C TYR A 155 -20.91 13.68 6.95
N THR A 156 -21.12 13.33 8.22
CA THR A 156 -21.22 14.37 9.24
C THR A 156 -19.86 15.04 9.33
N ALA A 157 -19.83 16.35 9.60
CA ALA A 157 -18.57 17.09 9.72
C ALA A 157 -17.58 16.44 10.72
N ASP A 158 -18.11 15.73 11.73
CA ASP A 158 -17.32 15.00 12.72
C ASP A 158 -16.61 13.76 12.13
N LEU A 159 -17.29 13.00 11.27
CA LEU A 159 -16.68 11.84 10.61
C LEU A 159 -15.61 12.30 9.62
N ASP A 160 -15.85 13.38 8.86
CA ASP A 160 -14.84 13.97 7.99
C ASP A 160 -13.59 14.42 8.77
N ALA A 161 -13.78 15.03 9.95
CA ALA A 161 -12.68 15.45 10.80
C ALA A 161 -11.88 14.26 11.37
N ILE A 162 -12.56 13.21 11.84
CA ILE A 162 -11.91 11.97 12.33
C ILE A 162 -11.12 11.31 11.20
N VAL A 163 -11.75 11.20 10.04
CA VAL A 163 -11.13 10.63 8.84
C VAL A 163 -9.88 11.45 8.48
N GLN A 164 -9.98 12.77 8.33
CA GLN A 164 -8.83 13.64 8.07
C GLN A 164 -7.72 13.54 9.13
N PHE A 165 -8.08 13.35 10.39
CA PHE A 165 -7.11 13.13 11.46
C PHE A 165 -6.36 11.81 11.30
N LEU A 166 -7.04 10.74 10.85
CA LEU A 166 -6.41 9.45 10.53
C LEU A 166 -5.52 9.53 9.28
N PHE A 167 -5.80 10.43 8.32
CA PHE A 167 -5.01 10.67 7.08
C PHE A 167 -3.58 11.19 7.27
N ARG A 168 -2.98 11.01 8.45
CA ARG A 168 -1.57 11.33 8.66
C ARG A 168 -0.71 10.51 7.69
N LYS A 169 0.16 11.24 6.99
CA LYS A 169 1.17 10.63 6.13
C LYS A 169 2.29 10.17 7.04
N TRP A 170 2.54 8.87 7.03
CA TRP A 170 3.64 8.29 7.79
C TRP A 170 4.82 8.06 6.88
N GLN A 171 5.99 8.31 7.42
CA GLN A 171 7.23 8.14 6.68
C GLN A 171 8.29 7.59 7.60
N TYR A 172 8.79 6.42 7.23
CA TYR A 172 9.97 5.83 7.82
C TYR A 172 11.16 6.08 6.90
N ILE A 173 12.20 6.72 7.43
CA ILE A 173 13.45 6.97 6.72
C ILE A 173 14.54 6.19 7.46
N GLN A 174 15.19 5.26 6.77
CA GLN A 174 16.41 4.66 7.27
C GLN A 174 17.55 5.65 7.04
N VAL A 175 18.05 6.24 8.12
CA VAL A 175 19.26 7.07 8.08
C VAL A 175 20.45 6.12 8.20
N GLN A 176 21.26 5.98 7.15
CA GLN A 176 22.56 5.36 7.28
C GLN A 176 23.51 6.39 7.89
N GLU A 177 23.94 6.17 9.14
CA GLU A 177 25.09 6.90 9.66
C GLU A 177 26.32 6.49 8.84
N MET A 178 26.88 7.46 8.13
CA MET A 178 28.15 7.29 7.43
C MET A 178 29.26 7.28 8.49
N VAL A 179 29.63 6.10 8.99
CA VAL A 179 30.81 5.95 9.85
C VAL A 179 32.02 6.27 8.99
N MET A 180 32.48 7.52 9.07
CA MET A 180 33.78 7.92 8.53
C MET A 180 34.85 7.17 9.31
N THR A 181 35.31 6.04 8.77
CA THR A 181 36.53 5.39 9.26
C THR A 181 37.69 6.25 8.80
N THR A 182 38.19 7.11 9.70
CA THR A 182 39.48 7.78 9.53
C THR A 182 40.56 6.69 9.59
N LEU A 183 41.27 6.51 8.48
CA LEU A 183 42.55 5.79 8.43
C LEU A 183 43.64 6.62 9.10
#